data_AF-A0A432HY45-F1
#
_entry.id   AF-A0A432HY45-F1
#
_cell.length_a   1.000
_cell.length_b   1.000
_cell.length_c   1.000
_cell.angle_alpha   90.00
_cell.angle_beta   90.00
_cell.angle_gamma   90.00
#
_symmetry.space_group_name_H-M   'P 1'
#
loop_
_entity.id
_entity.type
_entity.pdbx_description
1 polymer ?
#
loop_
_entity_poly.entity_id
_entity_poly.type
_entity_poly.pdbx_seq_one_letter_code
_entity_poly.pdbx_strand_id
1 'polypeptide(L)'
;MASPYWVMMGMILLLTPLICWVFTLHRKDLRTPLGKVGQMIHDQRYYLHIMGYVVIIVWKSLTDKLNEPIKAQTGHWTDLVYAIEGEPTLWVQQTFESAGLTAVLNFHYLFIYLFLIYVTTVYYAYTGERDLTDKVTLNYLLIYAIAVPYYLFLNVEVTSSWIPGMNALLYHDGLYSAFYVSHDPLDNSVPSLHVAIPFGILLLNWLHCREQGIRMREWAHYRYHMFILINTVLFCFTILYLGIHWIVDIPLGMLVGGIGAMFIHQVHPRLRNGHGGVFAGFTGRKWTRHIVVEGIATVLLVLMLITAVNHQEERVDERVSFRLGPGDVTYEIIQPIDQGETVDVVVTNLDEHESLHLLLVISEDAVPAMANGTIDFDSLMDVNRARIIHEDQVYTGMGNYLSVAPNGTAHLEVDQAKVWHLLVMRNPSNVSGDVLEVRVVNDYHQDVLGKAFMLSIPSLWITGFVVHRFWRLKQSGMPLTSSLPSHLWPENGSGGDAEE
;
A
#
# COMPACT_ATOMS: atom_id res chain seq x y z
N MET A 1 19.63 11.22 16.40
CA MET A 1 20.14 10.67 15.11
C MET A 1 19.23 11.18 13.99
N ALA A 2 19.71 11.31 12.75
CA ALA A 2 18.82 11.63 11.64
C ALA A 2 17.85 10.44 11.42
N SER A 3 16.55 10.71 11.25
CA SER A 3 15.57 9.65 10.94
C SER A 3 16.02 8.86 9.70
N PRO A 4 15.83 7.53 9.66
CA PRO A 4 16.17 6.69 8.50
C PRO A 4 15.63 7.24 7.18
N TYR A 5 14.44 7.86 7.21
CA TYR A 5 13.84 8.52 6.06
C TYR A 5 14.77 9.57 5.43
N TRP A 6 15.29 10.49 6.25
CA TRP A 6 16.17 11.56 5.77
C TRP A 6 17.50 11.03 5.25
N VAL A 7 18.02 9.98 5.90
CA VAL A 7 19.24 9.30 5.45
C VAL A 7 19.02 8.69 4.06
N MET A 8 17.94 7.93 3.87
CA MET A 8 17.65 7.31 2.58
C MET A 8 17.30 8.34 1.50
N MET A 9 16.53 9.38 1.82
CA MET A 9 16.22 10.44 0.87
C MET A 9 17.51 11.15 0.43
N GLY A 10 18.41 11.45 1.36
CA GLY A 10 19.73 11.99 1.07
C GLY A 10 20.55 11.06 0.16
N MET A 11 20.58 9.76 0.47
CA MET A 11 21.24 8.75 -0.36
C MET A 11 20.65 8.68 -1.76
N ILE A 12 19.32 8.69 -1.90
CA ILE A 12 18.63 8.66 -3.21
C ILE A 12 19.02 9.88 -4.03
N LEU A 13 18.95 11.09 -3.46
CA LEU A 13 19.31 12.32 -4.16
C LEU A 13 20.78 12.32 -4.61
N LEU A 14 21.69 11.86 -3.76
CA LEU A 14 23.12 11.77 -4.07
C LEU A 14 23.45 10.69 -5.11
N LEU A 15 22.78 9.55 -5.06
CA LEU A 15 23.02 8.41 -5.96
C LEU A 15 22.30 8.56 -7.30
N THR A 16 21.26 9.39 -7.39
CA THR A 16 20.47 9.59 -8.62
C THR A 16 21.33 9.94 -9.84
N PRO A 17 22.25 10.94 -9.79
CA PRO A 17 23.10 11.27 -10.94
C PRO A 17 24.05 10.13 -11.32
N LEU A 18 24.62 9.44 -10.33
CA LEU A 18 25.52 8.30 -10.55
C LEU A 18 24.79 7.18 -11.28
N ILE A 19 23.57 6.87 -10.85
CA ILE A 19 22.77 5.79 -11.40
C ILE A 19 22.28 6.13 -12.81
N CYS A 20 21.78 7.35 -13.03
CA CYS A 20 21.45 7.83 -14.37
C CYS A 20 22.66 7.74 -15.31
N TRP A 21 23.85 8.06 -14.82
CA TRP A 21 25.09 7.93 -15.57
C TRP A 21 25.45 6.48 -15.88
N VAL A 22 25.39 5.56 -14.89
CA VAL A 22 25.67 4.12 -15.05
C VAL A 22 24.75 3.50 -16.10
N PHE A 23 23.45 3.73 -16.01
CA PHE A 23 22.46 3.16 -16.94
C PHE A 23 22.49 3.79 -18.34
N THR A 24 23.24 4.86 -18.54
CA THR A 24 23.43 5.50 -19.85
C THR A 24 24.87 5.39 -20.39
N LEU A 25 25.75 4.59 -19.76
CA LEU A 25 27.15 4.41 -20.21
C LEU A 25 27.26 3.98 -21.68
N HIS A 26 26.29 3.19 -22.15
CA HIS A 26 26.25 2.60 -23.49
C HIS A 26 25.56 3.50 -24.52
N ARG A 27 24.89 4.57 -24.06
CA ARG A 27 24.05 5.47 -24.87
C ARG A 27 24.19 6.91 -24.38
N LYS A 28 25.39 7.46 -24.58
CA LYS A 28 25.74 8.83 -24.17
C LYS A 28 24.95 9.89 -24.94
N ASP A 29 24.47 9.53 -26.13
CA ASP A 29 23.64 10.33 -27.04
C ASP A 29 22.29 10.74 -26.43
N LEU A 30 21.74 9.93 -25.53
CA LEU A 30 20.41 10.16 -24.93
C LEU A 30 20.45 11.16 -23.78
N ARG A 31 21.63 11.54 -23.30
CA ARG A 31 21.78 12.30 -22.05
C ARG A 31 21.41 13.76 -22.24
N THR A 32 20.58 14.28 -21.35
CA THR A 32 20.37 15.73 -21.24
C THR A 32 21.65 16.39 -20.73
N PRO A 33 22.23 17.38 -21.46
CA PRO A 33 23.40 18.12 -20.98
C PRO A 33 23.08 18.88 -19.68
N LEU A 34 23.98 18.85 -18.70
CA LEU A 34 23.75 19.47 -17.38
C LEU A 34 23.38 20.96 -17.48
N GLY A 35 24.03 21.72 -18.37
CA GLY A 35 23.71 23.13 -18.60
C GLY A 35 22.34 23.41 -19.23
N LYS A 36 21.62 22.37 -19.71
CA LYS A 36 20.29 22.48 -20.32
C LYS A 36 19.17 21.93 -19.44
N VAL A 37 19.47 21.46 -18.22
CA VAL A 37 18.47 20.85 -17.33
C VAL A 37 17.35 21.83 -16.98
N GLY A 38 17.67 23.09 -16.67
CA GLY A 38 16.66 24.11 -16.35
C GLY A 38 15.72 24.39 -17.53
N GLN A 39 16.28 24.51 -18.74
CA GLN A 39 15.50 24.67 -19.97
C GLN A 39 14.61 23.44 -20.22
N MET A 40 15.17 22.24 -20.07
CA MET A 40 14.40 20.99 -20.19
C MET A 40 13.21 20.96 -19.23
N ILE A 41 13.40 21.30 -17.94
CA ILE A 41 12.34 21.33 -16.94
C ILE A 41 11.19 22.25 -17.36
N HIS A 42 11.53 23.43 -17.88
CA HIS A 42 10.54 24.40 -18.33
C HIS A 42 9.82 23.95 -19.60
N ASP A 43 10.57 23.60 -20.65
CA ASP A 43 10.03 23.24 -21.96
C ASP A 43 9.17 21.98 -21.89
N GLN A 44 9.57 21.05 -21.04
CA GLN A 44 8.83 19.81 -20.80
C GLN A 44 7.79 19.94 -19.69
N ARG A 45 7.68 21.08 -19.00
CA ARG A 45 6.70 21.32 -17.93
C ARG A 45 6.79 20.29 -16.80
N TYR A 46 7.99 19.89 -16.40
CA TYR A 46 8.18 18.94 -15.30
C TYR A 46 7.71 19.49 -13.93
N TYR A 47 7.41 20.78 -13.82
CA TYR A 47 6.69 21.34 -12.66
C TYR A 47 5.32 20.69 -12.41
N LEU A 48 4.63 20.21 -13.47
CA LEU A 48 3.39 19.44 -13.31
C LEU A 48 3.62 18.07 -12.65
N HIS A 49 4.81 17.49 -12.84
CA HIS A 49 5.17 16.21 -12.22
C HIS A 49 5.43 16.39 -10.74
N ILE A 50 6.13 17.47 -10.37
CA ILE A 50 6.34 17.87 -8.97
C ILE A 50 5.00 18.11 -8.28
N MET A 51 4.07 18.82 -8.94
CA MET A 51 2.71 18.99 -8.43
C MET A 51 1.99 17.65 -8.25
N GLY A 52 2.16 16.71 -9.18
CA GLY A 52 1.66 15.34 -9.07
C GLY A 52 2.13 14.64 -7.79
N TYR A 53 3.42 14.71 -7.47
CA TYR A 53 3.96 14.17 -6.22
C TYR A 53 3.36 14.83 -4.97
N VAL A 54 3.14 16.15 -4.99
CA VAL A 54 2.47 16.85 -3.89
C VAL A 54 1.03 16.36 -3.70
N VAL A 55 0.30 16.14 -4.80
CA VAL A 55 -1.06 15.59 -4.75
C VAL A 55 -1.06 14.20 -4.10
N ILE A 56 -0.08 13.35 -4.40
CA ILE A 56 0.03 12.01 -3.79
C ILE A 56 0.25 12.11 -2.29
N ILE A 57 1.15 12.98 -1.83
CA ILE A 57 1.41 13.17 -0.39
C ILE A 57 0.13 13.61 0.33
N VAL A 58 -0.61 14.56 -0.24
CA VAL A 58 -1.89 15.03 0.32
C VAL A 58 -2.93 13.91 0.30
N TRP A 59 -3.06 13.19 -0.82
CA TRP A 59 -4.03 12.09 -0.96
C TRP A 59 -3.74 10.97 0.04
N LYS A 60 -2.47 10.58 0.21
CA LYS A 60 -2.04 9.62 1.23
C LYS A 60 -2.41 10.08 2.62
N SER A 61 -2.08 11.32 2.97
CA SER A 61 -2.40 11.86 4.29
C SER A 61 -3.91 11.89 4.57
N LEU A 62 -4.74 12.11 3.55
CA LEU A 62 -6.19 12.02 3.69
C LEU A 62 -6.66 10.59 3.91
N THR A 63 -6.15 9.62 3.14
CA THR A 63 -6.48 8.19 3.31
C THR A 63 -6.06 7.69 4.69
N ASP A 64 -4.82 7.95 5.11
CA ASP A 64 -4.29 7.47 6.40
C ASP A 64 -5.15 7.95 7.58
N LYS A 65 -5.62 9.21 7.54
CA LYS A 65 -6.50 9.79 8.57
C LYS A 65 -7.90 9.20 8.60
N LEU A 66 -8.33 8.58 7.51
CA LEU A 66 -9.64 7.93 7.44
C LEU A 66 -9.57 6.46 7.84
N ASN A 67 -8.40 5.82 7.76
CA ASN A 67 -8.26 4.38 7.94
C ASN A 67 -8.65 3.93 9.36
N GLU A 68 -7.93 4.38 10.40
CA GLU A 68 -8.19 3.92 11.77
C GLU A 68 -9.60 4.24 12.27
N PRO A 69 -10.14 5.45 12.08
CA PRO A 69 -11.44 5.79 12.67
C PRO A 69 -12.62 4.97 12.11
N ILE A 70 -12.47 4.33 10.95
CA ILE A 70 -13.53 3.51 10.36
C ILE A 70 -13.36 2.01 10.63
N LYS A 71 -12.22 1.55 11.17
CA LYS A 71 -11.93 0.11 11.39
C LYS A 71 -12.93 -0.60 12.28
N ALA A 72 -13.50 0.12 13.25
CA ALA A 72 -14.58 -0.43 14.08
C ALA A 72 -15.73 -0.98 13.21
N GLN A 73 -16.06 -0.30 12.12
CA GLN A 73 -17.11 -0.69 11.17
C GLN A 73 -16.57 -1.58 10.05
N THR A 74 -15.43 -1.23 9.46
CA THR A 74 -14.93 -1.87 8.23
C THR A 74 -14.20 -3.18 8.48
N GLY A 75 -13.58 -3.34 9.66
CA GLY A 75 -12.82 -4.53 10.01
C GLY A 75 -11.70 -4.89 9.06
N HIS A 76 -11.40 -6.18 9.00
CA HIS A 76 -10.40 -6.76 8.12
C HIS A 76 -10.86 -8.13 7.60
N TRP A 77 -10.16 -8.63 6.59
CA TRP A 77 -10.45 -9.88 5.88
C TRP A 77 -9.30 -10.89 6.00
N THR A 78 -8.45 -10.73 7.01
CA THR A 78 -7.27 -11.57 7.27
C THR A 78 -7.64 -13.03 7.46
N ASP A 79 -8.74 -13.32 8.16
CA ASP A 79 -9.28 -14.66 8.35
C ASP A 79 -9.60 -15.35 7.01
N LEU A 80 -10.23 -14.62 6.08
CA LEU A 80 -10.54 -15.12 4.75
C LEU A 80 -9.27 -15.41 3.95
N VAL A 81 -8.28 -14.51 4.00
CA VAL A 81 -6.99 -14.71 3.31
C VAL A 81 -6.26 -15.92 3.91
N TYR A 82 -6.17 -16.01 5.23
CA TYR A 82 -5.55 -17.14 5.93
C TYR A 82 -6.26 -18.46 5.63
N ALA A 83 -7.60 -18.48 5.56
CA ALA A 83 -8.36 -19.67 5.20
C ALA A 83 -8.08 -20.15 3.75
N ILE A 84 -7.66 -19.25 2.85
CA ILE A 84 -7.32 -19.58 1.47
C ILE A 84 -5.88 -20.08 1.34
N GLU A 85 -4.90 -19.37 1.93
CA GLU A 85 -3.48 -19.67 1.69
C GLU A 85 -2.77 -20.42 2.83
N GLY A 86 -3.22 -20.30 4.08
CA GLY A 86 -2.60 -20.90 5.26
C GLY A 86 -1.28 -20.25 5.64
N GLU A 87 -0.26 -21.07 5.90
CA GLU A 87 1.05 -20.62 6.44
C GLU A 87 2.28 -20.79 5.48
N PRO A 88 2.14 -20.81 4.14
CA PRO A 88 3.31 -20.96 3.26
C PRO A 88 4.30 -19.80 3.41
N THR A 89 3.83 -18.62 3.79
CA THR A 89 4.67 -17.45 4.09
C THR A 89 5.58 -17.70 5.29
N LEU A 90 5.08 -18.34 6.34
CA LEU A 90 5.90 -18.74 7.49
C LEU A 90 7.00 -19.72 7.07
N TRP A 91 6.68 -20.70 6.23
CA TRP A 91 7.67 -21.62 5.68
C TRP A 91 8.78 -20.89 4.90
N VAL A 92 8.44 -19.88 4.10
CA VAL A 92 9.41 -19.04 3.40
C VAL A 92 10.34 -18.35 4.39
N GLN A 93 9.79 -17.70 5.42
CA GLN A 93 10.60 -17.03 6.43
C GLN A 93 11.54 -18.02 7.13
N GLN A 94 11.00 -19.08 7.75
CA GLN A 94 11.78 -20.06 8.52
C GLN A 94 12.86 -20.78 7.69
N THR A 95 12.64 -20.99 6.39
CA THR A 95 13.61 -21.67 5.51
C THR A 95 14.83 -20.80 5.20
N PHE A 96 14.65 -19.49 5.06
CA PHE A 96 15.69 -18.58 4.58
C PHE A 96 16.23 -17.63 5.65
N GLU A 97 15.60 -17.57 6.83
CA GLU A 97 15.90 -16.57 7.86
C GLU A 97 17.38 -16.56 8.24
N SER A 98 18.01 -15.39 8.07
CA SER A 98 19.34 -15.12 8.60
C SER A 98 19.54 -13.62 8.81
N ALA A 99 20.29 -13.24 9.85
CA ALA A 99 20.53 -11.84 10.17
C ALA A 99 21.10 -11.02 8.99
N GLY A 100 22.02 -11.62 8.22
CA GLY A 100 22.62 -10.98 7.05
C GLY A 100 21.63 -10.76 5.91
N LEU A 101 20.78 -11.74 5.63
CA LEU A 101 19.73 -11.61 4.62
C LEU A 101 18.67 -10.59 5.06
N THR A 102 18.21 -10.65 6.31
CA THR A 102 17.24 -9.69 6.87
C THR A 102 17.73 -8.25 6.73
N ALA A 103 18.99 -7.97 7.09
CA ALA A 103 19.54 -6.62 6.95
C ALA A 103 19.55 -6.12 5.49
N VAL A 104 19.93 -7.00 4.54
CA VAL A 104 19.94 -6.67 3.10
C VAL A 104 18.51 -6.45 2.59
N LEU A 105 17.56 -7.28 3.00
CA LEU A 105 16.17 -7.21 2.56
C LEU A 105 15.42 -6.03 3.18
N ASN A 106 15.68 -5.66 4.43
CA ASN A 106 15.17 -4.43 5.05
C ASN A 106 15.66 -3.19 4.30
N PHE A 107 16.96 -3.13 4.01
CA PHE A 107 17.49 -2.05 3.18
C PHE A 107 16.87 -2.06 1.77
N HIS A 108 16.79 -3.22 1.12
CA HIS A 108 16.18 -3.36 -0.20
C HIS A 108 14.73 -2.85 -0.20
N TYR A 109 13.92 -3.34 0.73
CA TYR A 109 12.50 -3.01 0.85
C TYR A 109 12.30 -1.49 0.87
N LEU A 110 13.02 -0.81 1.77
CA LEU A 110 12.79 0.60 2.03
C LEU A 110 13.50 1.51 1.02
N PHE A 111 14.78 1.25 0.74
CA PHE A 111 15.58 2.09 -0.15
C PHE A 111 15.20 1.91 -1.61
N ILE A 112 15.10 0.66 -2.11
CA ILE A 112 14.84 0.41 -3.53
C ILE A 112 13.44 0.84 -3.92
N TYR A 113 12.47 0.78 -3.02
CA TYR A 113 11.10 1.21 -3.33
C TYR A 113 11.03 2.70 -3.60
N LEU A 114 11.54 3.52 -2.68
CA LEU A 114 11.64 4.97 -2.85
C LEU A 114 12.50 5.33 -4.08
N PHE A 115 13.57 4.58 -4.29
CA PHE A 115 14.43 4.72 -5.45
C PHE A 115 13.67 4.46 -6.77
N LEU A 116 12.90 3.37 -6.88
CA LEU A 116 12.19 3.04 -8.13
C LEU A 116 11.13 4.08 -8.48
N ILE A 117 10.48 4.71 -7.51
CA ILE A 117 9.48 5.76 -7.76
C ILE A 117 10.17 7.02 -8.29
N TYR A 118 11.13 7.54 -7.52
CA TYR A 118 11.78 8.81 -7.81
C TYR A 118 12.78 8.70 -8.98
N VAL A 119 13.72 7.77 -8.91
CA VAL A 119 14.82 7.68 -9.87
C VAL A 119 14.35 7.22 -11.24
N THR A 120 13.31 6.38 -11.34
CA THR A 120 12.74 6.04 -12.66
C THR A 120 12.21 7.27 -13.38
N THR A 121 11.51 8.14 -12.65
CA THR A 121 10.98 9.40 -13.21
C THR A 121 12.11 10.30 -13.69
N VAL A 122 13.12 10.50 -12.84
CA VAL A 122 14.30 11.32 -13.18
C VAL A 122 15.11 10.71 -14.32
N TYR A 123 15.25 9.38 -14.35
CA TYR A 123 15.98 8.66 -15.39
C TYR A 123 15.36 8.87 -16.77
N TYR A 124 14.04 8.66 -16.90
CA TYR A 124 13.36 8.92 -18.18
C TYR A 124 13.38 10.39 -18.57
N ALA A 125 13.26 11.30 -17.60
CA ALA A 125 13.41 12.72 -17.87
C ALA A 125 14.83 13.04 -18.40
N TYR A 126 15.85 12.48 -17.77
CA TYR A 126 17.26 12.66 -18.11
C TYR A 126 17.59 12.11 -19.50
N THR A 127 16.99 11.00 -19.91
CA THR A 127 17.20 10.36 -21.22
C THR A 127 16.31 10.92 -22.34
N GLY A 128 15.52 11.96 -22.05
CA GLY A 128 14.63 12.58 -23.03
C GLY A 128 13.34 11.79 -23.32
N GLU A 129 13.03 10.76 -22.54
CA GLU A 129 11.85 9.89 -22.69
C GLU A 129 10.60 10.53 -22.08
N ARG A 130 10.17 11.64 -22.68
CA ARG A 130 9.13 12.52 -22.13
C ARG A 130 7.82 11.81 -21.83
N ASP A 131 7.37 10.93 -22.73
CA ASP A 131 6.11 10.20 -22.59
C ASP A 131 6.16 9.17 -21.46
N LEU A 132 7.30 8.50 -21.27
CA LEU A 132 7.50 7.59 -20.15
C LEU A 132 7.61 8.34 -18.84
N THR A 133 8.23 9.53 -18.82
CA THR A 133 8.23 10.38 -17.63
C THR A 133 6.82 10.74 -17.17
N ASP A 134 5.94 11.16 -18.10
CA ASP A 134 4.54 11.43 -17.81
C ASP A 134 3.83 10.17 -17.30
N LYS A 135 3.96 9.06 -18.04
CA LYS A 135 3.27 7.80 -17.75
C LYS A 135 3.69 7.22 -16.39
N VAL A 136 4.97 7.22 -16.04
CA VAL A 136 5.48 6.71 -14.75
C VAL A 136 5.09 7.60 -13.58
N THR A 137 5.10 8.93 -13.76
CA THR A 137 4.67 9.84 -12.68
C THR A 137 3.19 9.65 -12.36
N LEU A 138 2.36 9.54 -13.40
CA LEU A 138 0.94 9.23 -13.25
C LEU A 138 0.71 7.81 -12.72
N ASN A 139 1.59 6.85 -13.02
CA ASN A 139 1.53 5.47 -12.53
C ASN A 139 1.52 5.42 -11.02
N TYR A 140 2.42 6.15 -10.38
CA TYR A 140 2.46 6.22 -8.93
C TYR A 140 1.18 6.83 -8.35
N LEU A 141 0.72 7.95 -8.91
CA LEU A 141 -0.50 8.63 -8.45
C LEU A 141 -1.73 7.74 -8.55
N LEU A 142 -1.93 7.10 -9.70
CA LEU A 142 -3.15 6.36 -9.99
C LEU A 142 -3.18 5.00 -9.32
N ILE A 143 -2.04 4.30 -9.22
CA ILE A 143 -1.98 3.05 -8.46
C ILE A 143 -2.31 3.32 -6.99
N TYR A 144 -1.79 4.40 -6.41
CA TYR A 144 -2.14 4.78 -5.04
C TYR A 144 -3.64 5.09 -4.92
N ALA A 145 -4.18 5.89 -5.84
CA ALA A 145 -5.62 6.19 -5.86
C ALA A 145 -6.47 4.92 -6.00
N ILE A 146 -6.06 3.97 -6.85
CA ILE A 146 -6.79 2.71 -7.06
C ILE A 146 -6.77 1.83 -5.80
N ALA A 147 -5.68 1.85 -5.04
CA ALA A 147 -5.52 1.07 -3.82
C ALA A 147 -6.42 1.54 -2.65
N VAL A 148 -6.83 2.82 -2.63
CA VAL A 148 -7.62 3.42 -1.53
C VAL A 148 -8.83 2.58 -1.07
N PRO A 149 -9.77 2.14 -1.93
CA PRO A 149 -10.89 1.31 -1.47
C PRO A 149 -10.47 -0.03 -0.86
N TYR A 150 -9.32 -0.58 -1.27
CA TYR A 150 -8.82 -1.82 -0.67
C TYR A 150 -8.32 -1.55 0.75
N TYR A 151 -7.57 -0.46 0.94
CA TYR A 151 -7.00 -0.04 2.22
C TYR A 151 -7.98 0.61 3.20
N LEU A 152 -9.23 0.86 2.79
CA LEU A 152 -10.26 1.42 3.68
C LEU A 152 -11.34 0.39 4.02
N PHE A 153 -11.58 -0.60 3.14
CA PHE A 153 -12.74 -1.49 3.25
C PHE A 153 -12.40 -2.98 3.13
N LEU A 154 -11.21 -3.32 2.62
CA LEU A 154 -10.75 -4.68 2.41
C LEU A 154 -9.39 -4.87 3.09
N ASN A 155 -9.24 -4.31 4.30
CA ASN A 155 -8.01 -4.35 5.07
C ASN A 155 -7.62 -5.78 5.37
N VAL A 156 -6.33 -6.05 5.37
CA VAL A 156 -5.75 -7.36 5.66
C VAL A 156 -4.50 -7.12 6.45
N GLU A 157 -4.49 -7.66 7.67
CA GLU A 157 -3.39 -7.59 8.61
C GLU A 157 -2.13 -8.24 8.04
N VAL A 158 -0.96 -7.75 8.45
CA VAL A 158 0.32 -8.35 8.10
C VAL A 158 0.41 -9.81 8.57
N THR A 159 1.20 -10.63 7.87
CA THR A 159 1.34 -12.06 8.21
C THR A 159 1.93 -12.27 9.60
N SER A 160 2.80 -11.36 10.07
CA SER A 160 3.40 -11.40 11.41
C SER A 160 2.45 -11.08 12.57
N SER A 161 1.27 -10.50 12.34
CA SER A 161 0.25 -10.29 13.39
C SER A 161 -0.77 -11.44 13.47
N TRP A 162 -0.82 -12.30 12.46
CA TRP A 162 -1.84 -13.35 12.33
C TRP A 162 -1.30 -14.78 12.34
N ILE A 163 -0.09 -15.03 11.85
CA ILE A 163 0.49 -16.37 11.79
C ILE A 163 1.35 -16.59 13.04
N PRO A 164 0.94 -17.49 13.97
CA PRO A 164 1.71 -17.78 15.18
C PRO A 164 3.14 -18.21 14.87
N GLY A 165 4.12 -17.67 15.61
CA GLY A 165 5.54 -17.93 15.42
C GLY A 165 6.19 -17.27 14.21
N MET A 166 5.48 -16.38 13.49
CA MET A 166 6.07 -15.54 12.43
C MET A 166 6.69 -14.27 13.01
N ASN A 167 7.94 -13.98 12.65
CA ASN A 167 8.64 -12.80 13.11
C ASN A 167 8.30 -11.56 12.26
N ALA A 168 8.03 -10.43 12.92
CA ALA A 168 7.86 -9.11 12.29
C ALA A 168 9.22 -8.46 11.95
N LEU A 169 10.00 -9.10 11.08
CA LEU A 169 11.41 -8.77 10.80
C LEU A 169 11.63 -7.33 10.28
N LEU A 170 10.62 -6.72 9.67
CA LEU A 170 10.67 -5.32 9.23
C LEU A 170 10.52 -4.33 10.39
N TYR A 171 9.66 -4.65 11.35
CA TYR A 171 9.17 -3.72 12.35
C TYR A 171 10.02 -3.71 13.63
N HIS A 172 10.80 -4.77 13.85
CA HIS A 172 11.56 -4.95 15.07
C HIS A 172 13.04 -4.53 14.96
N ASP A 173 13.46 -3.83 13.92
CA ASP A 173 14.79 -3.20 13.88
C ASP A 173 14.66 -1.75 14.41
N GLY A 174 15.24 -1.48 15.57
CA GLY A 174 15.02 -0.24 16.33
C GLY A 174 15.31 1.06 15.57
N LEU A 175 16.19 1.06 14.55
CA LEU A 175 16.35 2.25 13.71
C LEU A 175 15.11 2.51 12.85
N TYR A 176 14.45 1.46 12.37
CA TYR A 176 13.30 1.55 11.47
C TYR A 176 11.94 1.49 12.19
N SER A 177 11.85 0.94 13.39
CA SER A 177 10.59 0.76 14.14
C SER A 177 9.80 2.06 14.28
N ALA A 178 10.42 3.14 14.78
CA ALA A 178 9.78 4.45 14.91
C ALA A 178 9.38 5.07 13.55
N PHE A 179 10.11 4.76 12.48
CA PHE A 179 9.73 5.18 11.14
C PHE A 179 8.47 4.46 10.68
N TYR A 180 8.39 3.13 10.84
CA TYR A 180 7.24 2.36 10.42
C TYR A 180 5.99 2.67 11.23
N VAL A 181 6.10 2.84 12.55
CA VAL A 181 4.95 3.20 13.40
C VAL A 181 4.24 4.47 12.90
N SER A 182 4.98 5.41 12.32
CA SER A 182 4.40 6.67 11.81
C SER A 182 4.00 6.65 10.34
N HIS A 183 4.29 5.58 9.59
CA HIS A 183 4.13 5.53 8.13
C HIS A 183 3.35 4.31 7.61
N ASP A 184 3.24 3.25 8.41
CA ASP A 184 2.62 1.97 8.08
C ASP A 184 1.63 1.57 9.20
N PRO A 185 0.32 1.47 8.90
CA PRO A 185 -0.70 1.07 9.87
C PRO A 185 -0.76 -0.45 10.11
N LEU A 186 0.13 -1.26 9.51
CA LEU A 186 0.26 -2.71 9.70
C LEU A 186 -0.91 -3.58 9.16
N ASP A 187 -1.88 -2.97 8.48
CA ASP A 187 -3.09 -3.65 7.98
C ASP A 187 -3.40 -3.40 6.49
N ASN A 188 -2.44 -2.80 5.78
CA ASN A 188 -2.53 -2.49 4.34
C ASN A 188 -1.80 -3.51 3.46
N SER A 189 -1.84 -4.79 3.83
CA SER A 189 -1.13 -5.84 3.09
C SER A 189 -1.75 -6.09 1.71
N VAL A 190 -3.08 -6.20 1.61
CA VAL A 190 -3.77 -6.41 0.33
C VAL A 190 -4.22 -5.07 -0.28
N PRO A 191 -3.84 -4.73 -1.52
CA PRO A 191 -2.81 -5.34 -2.37
C PRO A 191 -1.42 -4.73 -2.12
N SER A 192 -0.34 -5.44 -2.50
CA SER A 192 1.02 -4.92 -2.31
C SER A 192 1.39 -3.82 -3.31
N LEU A 193 1.55 -2.58 -2.84
CA LEU A 193 2.04 -1.46 -3.64
C LEU A 193 3.51 -1.61 -4.07
N HIS A 194 4.31 -2.32 -3.28
CA HIS A 194 5.70 -2.68 -3.60
C HIS A 194 5.79 -3.56 -4.85
N VAL A 195 4.72 -4.29 -5.18
CA VAL A 195 4.58 -5.04 -6.44
C VAL A 195 3.84 -4.22 -7.49
N ALA A 196 2.75 -3.55 -7.12
CA ALA A 196 1.87 -2.84 -8.06
C ALA A 196 2.62 -1.75 -8.85
N ILE A 197 3.41 -0.92 -8.16
CA ILE A 197 4.09 0.22 -8.80
C ILE A 197 5.17 -0.24 -9.78
N PRO A 198 6.15 -1.08 -9.39
CA PRO A 198 7.15 -1.59 -10.33
C PRO A 198 6.53 -2.39 -11.47
N PHE A 199 5.51 -3.21 -11.20
CA PHE A 199 4.79 -3.93 -12.24
C PHE A 199 4.11 -2.98 -13.23
N GLY A 200 3.46 -1.92 -12.75
CA GLY A 200 2.87 -0.89 -13.59
C GLY A 200 3.92 -0.22 -14.51
N ILE A 201 5.11 0.09 -13.98
CA ILE A 201 6.23 0.61 -14.77
C ILE A 201 6.69 -0.39 -15.84
N LEU A 202 6.85 -1.67 -15.48
CA LEU A 202 7.22 -2.73 -16.42
C LEU A 202 6.20 -2.86 -17.56
N LEU A 203 4.91 -2.83 -17.23
CA LEU A 203 3.83 -2.91 -18.20
C LEU A 203 3.81 -1.68 -19.10
N LEU A 204 3.96 -0.47 -18.55
CA LEU A 204 4.06 0.78 -19.33
C LEU A 204 5.25 0.76 -20.30
N ASN A 205 6.40 0.28 -19.85
CA ASN A 205 7.59 0.12 -20.69
C ASN A 205 7.35 -0.84 -21.86
N TRP A 206 6.71 -1.99 -21.58
CA TRP A 206 6.36 -2.96 -22.61
C TRP A 206 5.33 -2.40 -23.61
N LEU A 207 4.28 -1.74 -23.10
CA LEU A 207 3.26 -1.09 -23.92
C LEU A 207 3.89 0.00 -24.81
N HIS A 208 4.80 0.80 -24.28
CA HIS A 208 5.51 1.84 -25.04
C HIS A 208 6.36 1.25 -26.17
N CYS A 209 7.15 0.21 -25.90
CA CYS A 209 7.93 -0.45 -26.95
C CYS A 209 7.01 -1.06 -28.03
N ARG A 210 5.87 -1.63 -27.62
CA ARG A 210 4.87 -2.19 -28.53
C ARG A 210 4.24 -1.14 -29.43
N GLU A 211 3.93 0.05 -28.89
CA GLU A 211 3.43 1.20 -29.68
C GLU A 211 4.44 1.64 -30.74
N GLN A 212 5.72 1.65 -30.40
CA GLN A 212 6.80 2.04 -31.31
C GLN A 212 7.23 0.92 -32.27
N GLY A 213 6.68 -0.29 -32.14
CA GLY A 213 7.09 -1.46 -32.94
C GLY A 213 8.51 -1.95 -32.63
N ILE A 214 9.06 -1.60 -31.47
CA ILE A 214 10.43 -1.95 -31.05
C ILE A 214 10.39 -3.23 -30.20
N ARG A 215 11.32 -4.14 -30.44
CA ARG A 215 11.49 -5.30 -29.55
C ARG A 215 12.14 -4.86 -28.24
N MET A 216 11.63 -5.34 -27.10
CA MET A 216 12.14 -4.98 -25.77
C MET A 216 13.67 -5.07 -25.64
N ARG A 217 14.29 -6.13 -26.20
CA ARG A 217 15.75 -6.35 -26.14
C ARG A 217 16.56 -5.32 -26.94
N GLU A 218 15.96 -4.69 -27.93
CA GLU A 218 16.57 -3.69 -28.81
C GLU A 218 16.34 -2.26 -28.28
N TRP A 219 15.44 -2.10 -27.31
CA TRP A 219 15.13 -0.81 -26.70
C TRP A 219 16.32 -0.26 -25.92
N ALA A 220 16.57 1.04 -26.05
CA ALA A 220 17.72 1.71 -25.43
C ALA A 220 17.76 1.58 -23.90
N HIS A 221 16.60 1.42 -23.27
CA HIS A 221 16.45 1.32 -21.82
C HIS A 221 16.26 -0.11 -21.31
N TYR A 222 16.51 -1.14 -22.14
CA TYR A 222 16.34 -2.55 -21.77
C TYR A 222 17.05 -2.94 -20.46
N ARG A 223 18.28 -2.44 -20.24
CA ARG A 223 19.04 -2.72 -19.01
C ARG A 223 18.37 -2.16 -17.77
N TYR A 224 17.77 -0.98 -17.88
CA TYR A 224 17.02 -0.36 -16.80
C TYR A 224 15.70 -1.10 -16.55
N HIS A 225 15.00 -1.51 -17.62
CA HIS A 225 13.82 -2.37 -17.53
C HIS A 225 14.13 -3.70 -16.82
N MET A 226 15.24 -4.36 -17.15
CA MET A 226 15.70 -5.58 -16.46
C MET A 226 16.04 -5.33 -14.99
N PHE A 227 16.65 -4.18 -14.67
CA PHE A 227 16.89 -3.79 -13.29
C PHE A 227 15.57 -3.69 -12.50
N ILE A 228 14.55 -3.05 -13.06
CA ILE A 228 13.21 -2.97 -12.43
C ILE A 228 12.63 -4.38 -12.26
N LEU A 229 12.72 -5.24 -13.29
CA LEU A 229 12.18 -6.60 -13.25
C LEU A 229 12.82 -7.44 -12.14
N ILE A 230 14.15 -7.45 -12.07
CA ILE A 230 14.89 -8.19 -11.04
C ILE A 230 14.50 -7.70 -9.64
N ASN A 231 14.42 -6.38 -9.45
CA ASN A 231 13.99 -5.83 -8.17
C ASN A 231 12.53 -6.14 -7.85
N THR A 232 11.64 -6.19 -8.85
CA THR A 232 10.23 -6.57 -8.66
C THR A 232 10.12 -8.02 -8.19
N VAL A 233 10.88 -8.94 -8.80
CA VAL A 233 10.94 -10.34 -8.36
C VAL A 233 11.53 -10.44 -6.95
N LEU A 234 12.56 -9.65 -6.66
CA LEU A 234 13.14 -9.59 -5.31
C LEU A 234 12.13 -9.05 -4.30
N PHE A 235 11.34 -8.01 -4.62
CA PHE A 235 10.25 -7.53 -3.76
C PHE A 235 9.26 -8.64 -3.42
N CYS A 236 8.82 -9.45 -4.39
CA CYS A 236 7.91 -10.57 -4.14
C CYS A 236 8.48 -11.54 -3.10
N PHE A 237 9.80 -11.78 -3.09
CA PHE A 237 10.44 -12.59 -2.05
C PHE A 237 10.58 -11.84 -0.73
N THR A 238 11.08 -10.60 -0.79
CA THR A 238 11.32 -9.72 0.37
C THR A 238 10.08 -9.57 1.24
N ILE A 239 8.92 -9.29 0.64
CA ILE A 239 7.70 -9.03 1.40
C ILE A 239 7.16 -10.26 2.15
N LEU A 240 7.34 -11.46 1.58
CA LEU A 240 6.97 -12.72 2.22
C LEU A 240 7.97 -13.07 3.32
N TYR A 241 9.27 -12.94 3.02
CA TYR A 241 10.34 -13.18 3.99
C TYR A 241 10.22 -12.29 5.23
N LEU A 242 9.90 -11.00 5.06
CA LEU A 242 9.83 -10.05 6.15
C LEU A 242 8.57 -10.16 7.03
N GLY A 243 7.59 -10.98 6.64
CA GLY A 243 6.36 -11.19 7.41
C GLY A 243 5.36 -10.04 7.37
N ILE A 244 5.29 -9.36 6.22
CA ILE A 244 4.47 -8.15 6.04
C ILE A 244 3.39 -8.29 4.96
N HIS A 245 3.41 -9.38 4.19
CA HIS A 245 2.47 -9.63 3.11
C HIS A 245 2.13 -11.11 3.01
N TRP A 246 0.94 -11.37 2.46
CA TRP A 246 0.44 -12.67 2.06
C TRP A 246 0.82 -12.96 0.60
N ILE A 247 0.77 -14.22 0.18
CA ILE A 247 1.08 -14.58 -1.21
C ILE A 247 0.05 -13.97 -2.17
N VAL A 248 -1.22 -13.90 -1.77
CA VAL A 248 -2.31 -13.29 -2.56
C VAL A 248 -2.08 -11.81 -2.88
N ASP A 249 -1.28 -11.10 -2.08
CA ASP A 249 -1.00 -9.68 -2.23
C ASP A 249 -0.22 -9.38 -3.52
N ILE A 250 0.57 -10.35 -3.99
CA ILE A 250 1.38 -10.25 -5.21
C ILE A 250 0.50 -10.18 -6.46
N PRO A 251 -0.36 -11.17 -6.78
CA PRO A 251 -1.22 -11.11 -7.95
C PRO A 251 -2.25 -9.97 -7.87
N LEU A 252 -2.76 -9.64 -6.67
CA LEU A 252 -3.67 -8.49 -6.50
C LEU A 252 -2.92 -7.15 -6.71
N GLY A 253 -1.68 -7.03 -6.26
CA GLY A 253 -0.79 -5.91 -6.56
C GLY A 253 -0.55 -5.77 -8.06
N MET A 254 -0.23 -6.87 -8.75
CA MET A 254 -0.08 -6.87 -10.21
C MET A 254 -1.37 -6.46 -10.92
N LEU A 255 -2.54 -6.89 -10.44
CA LEU A 255 -3.84 -6.50 -10.99
C LEU A 255 -4.06 -4.99 -10.88
N VAL A 256 -3.86 -4.41 -9.69
CA VAL A 256 -4.00 -2.97 -9.45
C VAL A 256 -2.98 -2.18 -10.28
N GLY A 257 -1.72 -2.62 -10.31
CA GLY A 257 -0.69 -2.03 -11.16
C GLY A 257 -1.04 -2.08 -12.64
N GLY A 258 -1.65 -3.19 -13.08
CA GLY A 258 -2.14 -3.38 -14.44
C GLY A 258 -3.28 -2.43 -14.81
N ILE A 259 -4.28 -2.28 -13.94
CA ILE A 259 -5.40 -1.34 -14.13
C ILE A 259 -4.86 0.09 -14.25
N GLY A 260 -3.98 0.50 -13.33
CA GLY A 260 -3.36 1.83 -13.35
C GLY A 260 -2.58 2.09 -14.64
N ALA A 261 -1.67 1.19 -15.00
CA ALA A 261 -0.88 1.28 -16.23
C ALA A 261 -1.76 1.34 -17.49
N MET A 262 -2.80 0.52 -17.56
CA MET A 262 -3.73 0.50 -18.69
C MET A 262 -4.54 1.79 -18.79
N PHE A 263 -5.06 2.30 -17.68
CA PHE A 263 -5.78 3.56 -17.64
C PHE A 263 -4.90 4.72 -18.16
N ILE A 264 -3.67 4.81 -17.65
CA ILE A 264 -2.70 5.85 -18.06
C ILE A 264 -2.37 5.72 -19.52
N HIS A 265 -2.01 4.52 -19.98
CA HIS A 265 -1.66 4.26 -21.36
C HIS A 265 -2.79 4.69 -22.32
N GLN A 266 -4.04 4.52 -21.90
CA GLN A 266 -5.24 4.82 -22.67
C GLN A 266 -5.69 6.30 -22.62
N VAL A 267 -5.32 7.04 -21.58
CA VAL A 267 -5.72 8.44 -21.35
C VAL A 267 -4.61 9.42 -21.71
N HIS A 268 -3.35 9.06 -21.48
CA HIS A 268 -2.17 9.89 -21.71
C HIS A 268 -2.10 10.51 -23.13
N PRO A 269 -2.36 9.78 -24.24
CA PRO A 269 -2.33 10.38 -25.58
C PRO A 269 -3.35 11.51 -25.78
N ARG A 270 -4.48 11.47 -25.05
CA ARG A 270 -5.49 12.55 -25.09
C ARG A 270 -5.05 13.76 -24.29
N LEU A 271 -4.47 13.55 -23.10
CA LEU A 271 -3.94 14.64 -22.27
C LEU A 271 -2.87 15.45 -23.00
N ARG A 272 -2.12 14.79 -23.89
CA ARG A 272 -1.11 15.43 -24.75
C ARG A 272 -1.64 16.03 -26.04
N ASN A 273 -2.95 15.98 -26.29
CA ASN A 273 -3.57 16.37 -27.56
C ASN A 273 -2.94 15.68 -28.79
N GLY A 274 -2.37 14.49 -28.65
CA GLY A 274 -1.68 13.79 -29.75
C GLY A 274 -2.60 13.35 -30.90
N HIS A 275 -3.92 13.44 -30.68
CA HIS A 275 -4.96 12.98 -31.61
C HIS A 275 -6.14 13.97 -31.68
N GLY A 276 -5.87 15.27 -31.51
CA GLY A 276 -6.86 16.35 -31.37
C GLY A 276 -7.03 16.83 -29.92
N GLY A 277 -7.93 17.78 -29.68
CA GLY A 277 -8.23 18.27 -28.32
C GLY A 277 -8.70 17.14 -27.39
N VAL A 278 -8.55 17.32 -26.07
CA VAL A 278 -8.92 16.32 -25.04
C VAL A 278 -10.33 15.72 -25.25
N PHE A 279 -11.28 16.54 -25.70
CA PHE A 279 -12.67 16.17 -25.97
C PHE A 279 -12.99 15.86 -27.44
N ALA A 280 -11.98 15.70 -28.30
CA ALA A 280 -12.18 15.35 -29.69
C ALA A 280 -12.96 14.02 -29.82
N GLY A 281 -13.98 14.01 -30.68
CA GLY A 281 -14.83 12.85 -30.91
C GLY A 281 -15.81 12.50 -29.78
N PHE A 282 -15.94 13.34 -28.75
CA PHE A 282 -17.05 13.27 -27.80
C PHE A 282 -18.34 13.77 -28.47
N THR A 283 -19.27 12.85 -28.73
CA THR A 283 -20.65 13.19 -29.08
C THR A 283 -21.52 13.08 -27.84
N GLY A 284 -22.66 13.79 -27.77
CA GLY A 284 -23.59 13.69 -26.64
C GLY A 284 -23.96 12.24 -26.31
N ARG A 285 -24.24 11.43 -27.33
CA ARG A 285 -24.52 9.99 -27.19
C ARG A 285 -23.34 9.19 -26.61
N LYS A 286 -22.10 9.48 -27.04
CA LYS A 286 -20.90 8.81 -26.48
C LYS A 286 -20.70 9.21 -25.02
N TRP A 287 -20.89 10.49 -24.68
CA TRP A 287 -20.78 11.00 -23.32
C TRP A 287 -21.82 10.36 -22.39
N THR A 288 -23.09 10.31 -22.80
CA THR A 288 -24.15 9.63 -22.05
C THR A 288 -23.84 8.15 -21.83
N ARG A 289 -23.36 7.44 -22.86
CA ARG A 289 -23.00 6.03 -22.71
C ARG A 289 -21.85 5.81 -21.72
N HIS A 290 -20.85 6.68 -21.74
CA HIS A 290 -19.75 6.63 -20.77
C HIS A 290 -20.27 6.83 -19.34
N ILE A 291 -21.02 7.89 -19.11
CA ILE A 291 -21.58 8.20 -17.78
C ILE A 291 -22.50 7.08 -17.29
N VAL A 292 -23.36 6.55 -18.15
CA VAL A 292 -24.29 5.48 -17.75
C VAL A 292 -23.54 4.20 -17.42
N VAL A 293 -22.67 3.70 -18.32
CA VAL A 293 -22.00 2.40 -18.10
C VAL A 293 -20.99 2.48 -16.96
N GLU A 294 -20.14 3.50 -16.94
CA GLU A 294 -19.12 3.65 -15.90
C GLU A 294 -19.75 4.06 -14.58
N GLY A 295 -20.79 4.91 -14.61
CA GLY A 295 -21.56 5.27 -13.42
C GLY A 295 -22.28 4.08 -12.80
N ILE A 296 -22.94 3.23 -13.60
CA ILE A 296 -23.53 1.98 -13.10
C ILE A 296 -22.46 1.07 -12.50
N ALA A 297 -21.33 0.89 -13.17
CA ALA A 297 -20.23 0.09 -12.64
C ALA A 297 -19.72 0.64 -11.30
N THR A 298 -19.53 1.95 -11.18
CA THR A 298 -19.14 2.63 -9.93
C THR A 298 -20.19 2.42 -8.84
N VAL A 299 -21.48 2.59 -9.13
CA VAL A 299 -22.56 2.39 -8.15
C VAL A 299 -22.60 0.94 -7.66
N LEU A 300 -22.44 -0.04 -8.55
CA LEU A 300 -22.39 -1.45 -8.17
C LEU A 300 -21.18 -1.76 -7.27
N LEU A 301 -20.02 -1.18 -7.57
CA LEU A 301 -18.83 -1.33 -6.72
C LEU A 301 -19.02 -0.66 -5.35
N VAL A 302 -19.62 0.53 -5.30
CA VAL A 302 -19.95 1.19 -4.01
C VAL A 302 -20.93 0.35 -3.21
N LEU A 303 -21.96 -0.21 -3.85
CA LEU A 303 -22.93 -1.10 -3.19
C LEU A 303 -22.24 -2.35 -2.62
N MET A 304 -21.28 -2.91 -3.34
CA MET A 304 -20.46 -4.02 -2.86
C MET A 304 -19.67 -3.63 -1.62
N LEU A 305 -19.04 -2.45 -1.61
CA LEU A 305 -18.32 -1.95 -0.42
C LEU A 305 -19.25 -1.70 0.76
N ILE A 306 -20.43 -1.10 0.55
CA ILE A 306 -21.44 -0.93 1.62
C ILE A 306 -21.86 -2.29 2.19
N THR A 307 -22.07 -3.28 1.31
CA THR A 307 -22.42 -4.64 1.74
C THR A 307 -21.29 -5.28 2.54
N ALA A 308 -20.04 -5.09 2.13
CA ALA A 308 -18.86 -5.58 2.82
C ALA A 308 -18.71 -4.96 4.23
N VAL A 309 -18.93 -3.64 4.36
CA VAL A 309 -18.91 -2.95 5.65
C VAL A 309 -20.03 -3.46 6.55
N ASN A 310 -21.27 -3.53 6.07
CA ASN A 310 -22.38 -4.07 6.88
C ASN A 310 -22.10 -5.50 7.37
N HIS A 311 -21.51 -6.34 6.52
CA HIS A 311 -21.14 -7.71 6.87
C HIS A 311 -20.08 -7.76 7.98
N GLN A 312 -19.13 -6.84 7.97
CA GLN A 312 -18.06 -6.72 8.96
C GLN A 312 -18.56 -6.12 10.28
N GLU A 313 -19.42 -5.12 10.22
CA GLU A 313 -20.04 -4.45 11.37
C GLU A 313 -20.93 -5.42 12.17
N GLU A 314 -21.69 -6.29 11.49
CA GLU A 314 -22.50 -7.33 12.15
C GLU A 314 -21.67 -8.38 12.91
N ARG A 315 -20.36 -8.48 12.67
CA ARG A 315 -19.45 -9.50 13.22
C ARG A 315 -18.36 -8.95 14.13
N VAL A 316 -18.44 -7.69 14.55
CA VAL A 316 -17.42 -7.06 15.41
C VAL A 316 -17.18 -7.88 16.68
N ASP A 317 -18.24 -8.42 17.28
CA ASP A 317 -18.17 -9.22 18.51
C ASP A 317 -17.62 -10.65 18.31
N GLU A 318 -17.40 -11.08 17.08
CA GLU A 318 -16.82 -12.40 16.75
C GLU A 318 -15.41 -12.26 16.14
N ARG A 319 -14.95 -11.02 15.91
CA ARG A 319 -13.71 -10.74 15.18
C ARG A 319 -12.48 -11.03 16.03
N VAL A 320 -11.57 -11.82 15.47
CA VAL A 320 -10.19 -11.96 15.94
C VAL A 320 -9.35 -10.89 15.24
N SER A 321 -8.55 -10.13 15.98
CA SER A 321 -7.62 -9.13 15.44
C SER A 321 -6.19 -9.69 15.35
N PHE A 322 -5.76 -10.43 16.37
CA PHE A 322 -4.42 -10.99 16.49
C PHE A 322 -4.45 -12.44 16.94
N ARG A 323 -3.45 -13.21 16.52
CA ARG A 323 -3.24 -14.60 16.95
C ARG A 323 -1.80 -14.76 17.42
N LEU A 324 -1.63 -14.98 18.72
CA LEU A 324 -0.33 -15.05 19.37
C LEU A 324 0.01 -16.49 19.77
N GLY A 325 1.07 -17.05 19.19
CA GLY A 325 1.64 -18.31 19.65
C GLY A 325 2.30 -18.19 21.03
N PRO A 326 2.80 -19.30 21.58
CA PRO A 326 3.38 -19.32 22.91
C PRO A 326 4.64 -18.47 22.99
N GLY A 327 4.63 -17.46 23.86
CA GLY A 327 5.73 -16.51 24.02
C GLY A 327 5.78 -15.39 22.96
N ASP A 328 4.85 -15.37 22.00
CA ASP A 328 4.79 -14.33 20.99
C ASP A 328 4.47 -12.98 21.64
N VAL A 329 5.11 -11.93 21.11
CA VAL A 329 4.88 -10.53 21.47
C VAL A 329 4.63 -9.75 20.19
N THR A 330 3.54 -9.00 20.17
CA THR A 330 3.16 -8.12 19.04
C THR A 330 2.57 -6.82 19.57
N TYR A 331 2.18 -5.90 18.70
CA TYR A 331 1.56 -4.65 19.11
C TYR A 331 0.55 -4.12 18.09
N GLU A 332 -0.43 -3.39 18.61
CA GLU A 332 -1.33 -2.53 17.84
C GLU A 332 -0.86 -1.08 17.92
N ILE A 333 -0.99 -0.32 16.83
CA ILE A 333 -0.61 1.10 16.79
C ILE A 333 -1.83 1.98 17.07
N ILE A 334 -1.74 2.84 18.08
CA ILE A 334 -2.75 3.87 18.35
C ILE A 334 -2.24 5.20 17.77
N GLN A 335 -3.00 5.76 16.82
CA GLN A 335 -2.66 6.97 16.10
C GLN A 335 -2.73 8.23 16.97
N PRO A 336 -1.95 9.27 16.64
CA PRO A 336 -1.95 10.52 17.38
C PRO A 336 -3.27 11.27 17.21
N ILE A 337 -3.88 11.64 18.33
CA ILE A 337 -5.11 12.43 18.37
C ILE A 337 -4.87 13.94 18.53
N ASP A 338 -5.88 14.75 18.22
CA ASP A 338 -5.88 16.19 18.49
C ASP A 338 -6.14 16.51 19.97
N GLN A 339 -5.88 17.75 20.36
CA GLN A 339 -6.07 18.17 21.75
C GLN A 339 -7.54 18.12 22.15
N GLY A 340 -7.85 17.35 23.20
CA GLY A 340 -9.22 17.20 23.72
C GLY A 340 -10.02 16.07 23.07
N GLU A 341 -9.41 15.32 22.15
CA GLU A 341 -9.91 14.04 21.68
C GLU A 341 -9.40 12.90 22.57
N THR A 342 -10.10 11.76 22.54
CA THR A 342 -9.73 10.52 23.23
C THR A 342 -9.87 9.35 22.24
N VAL A 343 -9.16 8.26 22.52
CA VAL A 343 -9.37 6.97 21.86
C VAL A 343 -9.74 5.96 22.92
N ASP A 344 -10.89 5.31 22.73
CA ASP A 344 -11.33 4.19 23.54
C ASP A 344 -10.81 2.90 22.91
N VAL A 345 -9.97 2.17 23.64
CA VAL A 345 -9.35 0.93 23.20
C VAL A 345 -9.91 -0.23 24.01
N VAL A 346 -10.66 -1.09 23.34
CA VAL A 346 -11.28 -2.28 23.94
C VAL A 346 -10.49 -3.50 23.51
N VAL A 347 -9.89 -4.20 24.46
CA VAL A 347 -9.12 -5.42 24.22
C VAL A 347 -9.82 -6.60 24.88
N THR A 348 -10.26 -7.57 24.08
CA THR A 348 -10.88 -8.79 24.57
C THR A 348 -9.93 -9.97 24.37
N ASN A 349 -9.63 -10.70 25.44
CA ASN A 349 -8.99 -12.00 25.38
C ASN A 349 -10.05 -13.05 25.02
N LEU A 350 -9.93 -13.65 23.84
CA LEU A 350 -10.90 -14.65 23.35
C LEU A 350 -10.53 -16.09 23.79
N ASP A 351 -9.39 -16.26 24.48
CA ASP A 351 -8.96 -17.56 24.97
C ASP A 351 -9.71 -17.99 26.25
N GLU A 352 -9.94 -19.29 26.39
CA GLU A 352 -10.67 -19.89 27.51
C GLU A 352 -9.76 -20.32 28.69
N HIS A 353 -8.44 -20.32 28.51
CA HIS A 353 -7.49 -20.95 29.43
C HIS A 353 -6.35 -20.04 29.86
N GLU A 354 -5.78 -19.26 28.95
CA GLU A 354 -4.61 -18.43 29.19
C GLU A 354 -4.95 -16.94 29.35
N SER A 355 -4.16 -16.27 30.19
CA SER A 355 -4.27 -14.82 30.37
C SER A 355 -3.45 -14.05 29.34
N LEU A 356 -3.97 -12.94 28.85
CA LEU A 356 -3.26 -12.02 27.94
C LEU A 356 -2.52 -10.95 28.74
N HIS A 357 -1.25 -10.68 28.41
CA HIS A 357 -0.49 -9.57 28.99
C HIS A 357 -0.51 -8.35 28.05
N LEU A 358 -0.87 -7.19 28.59
CA LEU A 358 -1.03 -5.93 27.87
C LEU A 358 -0.14 -4.84 28.44
N LEU A 359 0.44 -4.05 27.55
CA LEU A 359 1.30 -2.93 27.89
C LEU A 359 1.10 -1.79 26.90
N LEU A 360 0.70 -0.61 27.38
CA LEU A 360 0.63 0.60 26.56
C LEU A 360 1.95 1.36 26.70
N VAL A 361 2.64 1.68 25.61
CA VAL A 361 3.89 2.45 25.63
C VAL A 361 3.90 3.55 24.57
N ILE A 362 4.65 4.63 24.82
CA ILE A 362 4.93 5.64 23.79
C ILE A 362 5.93 5.04 22.79
N SER A 363 5.66 5.18 21.49
CA SER A 363 6.49 4.55 20.44
C SER A 363 7.97 4.94 20.50
N GLU A 364 8.28 6.20 20.78
CA GLU A 364 9.67 6.68 20.89
C GLU A 364 10.44 6.03 22.05
N ASP A 365 9.74 5.73 23.15
CA ASP A 365 10.29 5.10 24.34
C ASP A 365 10.52 3.59 24.14
N ALA A 366 9.80 2.98 23.19
CA ALA A 366 9.89 1.54 22.89
C ALA A 366 11.12 1.17 22.05
N VAL A 367 11.74 2.14 21.37
CA VAL A 367 12.86 1.91 20.43
C VAL A 367 14.01 1.07 21.00
N PRO A 368 14.52 1.33 22.24
CA PRO A 368 15.61 0.53 22.81
C PRO A 368 15.24 -0.94 23.03
N ALA A 369 13.99 -1.22 23.42
CA ALA A 369 13.48 -2.58 23.65
C ALA A 369 13.19 -3.34 22.35
N MET A 370 13.22 -2.64 21.20
CA MET A 370 13.08 -3.21 19.86
C MET A 370 14.39 -3.15 19.08
N ALA A 371 15.56 -2.96 19.71
CA ALA A 371 16.81 -2.74 18.98
C ALA A 371 17.37 -4.02 18.32
N ASN A 372 16.98 -5.20 18.80
CA ASN A 372 17.63 -6.47 18.46
C ASN A 372 16.85 -7.32 17.43
N GLY A 373 15.85 -6.78 16.74
CA GLY A 373 15.02 -7.58 15.82
C GLY A 373 13.86 -8.30 16.51
N THR A 374 13.67 -8.10 17.81
CA THR A 374 12.56 -8.65 18.62
C THR A 374 12.04 -7.60 19.59
N ILE A 375 10.80 -7.77 20.05
CA ILE A 375 10.22 -6.94 21.11
C ILE A 375 10.58 -7.55 22.46
N ASP A 376 11.46 -6.89 23.21
CA ASP A 376 11.75 -7.26 24.59
C ASP A 376 10.67 -6.70 25.52
N PHE A 377 9.64 -7.51 25.78
CA PHE A 377 8.53 -7.16 26.64
C PHE A 377 8.97 -6.77 28.06
N ASP A 378 9.97 -7.47 28.60
CA ASP A 378 10.43 -7.24 29.96
C ASP A 378 11.18 -5.90 30.05
N SER A 379 12.00 -5.57 29.04
CA SER A 379 12.62 -4.24 28.91
C SER A 379 11.58 -3.12 28.75
N LEU A 380 10.47 -3.35 28.03
CA LEU A 380 9.41 -2.35 27.87
C LEU A 380 8.71 -2.02 29.19
N MET A 381 8.59 -2.99 30.11
CA MET A 381 8.03 -2.75 31.43
C MET A 381 8.84 -1.71 32.22
N ASP A 382 10.15 -1.65 32.04
CA ASP A 382 11.02 -0.67 32.73
C ASP A 382 10.88 0.75 32.17
N VAL A 383 10.47 0.88 30.90
CA VAL A 383 10.33 2.17 30.20
C VAL A 383 8.88 2.66 30.18
N ASN A 384 7.91 1.82 30.57
CA ASN A 384 6.50 2.18 30.53
C ASN A 384 6.17 3.43 31.38
N ARG A 385 5.70 4.47 30.70
CA ARG A 385 5.22 5.75 31.28
C ARG A 385 3.79 6.08 30.90
N ALA A 386 3.11 5.22 30.13
CA ALA A 386 1.78 5.52 29.63
C ALA A 386 0.77 5.50 30.78
N ARG A 387 -0.06 6.54 30.85
CA ARG A 387 -1.14 6.66 31.82
C ARG A 387 -2.32 5.84 31.31
N ILE A 388 -2.82 4.95 32.14
CA ILE A 388 -4.01 4.13 31.86
C ILE A 388 -5.10 4.56 32.84
N ILE A 389 -6.30 4.88 32.35
CA ILE A 389 -7.50 5.15 33.16
C ILE A 389 -8.43 3.94 32.98
N HIS A 390 -8.84 3.28 34.08
CA HIS A 390 -9.70 2.08 34.08
C HIS A 390 -10.89 2.25 35.01
N GLU A 391 -12.05 1.70 34.62
CA GLU A 391 -13.28 1.71 35.42
C GLU A 391 -13.59 0.36 36.10
N ASP A 392 -13.05 -0.78 35.65
CA ASP A 392 -13.38 -2.10 36.22
C ASP A 392 -12.18 -3.06 36.37
N GLN A 393 -12.29 -3.98 37.35
CA GLN A 393 -11.19 -4.74 37.98
C GLN A 393 -10.37 -5.68 37.07
N VAL A 394 -9.04 -5.68 37.21
CA VAL A 394 -8.16 -6.79 37.71
C VAL A 394 -6.70 -6.32 37.63
N TYR A 395 -6.13 -5.90 38.77
CA TYR A 395 -4.69 -5.80 38.98
C TYR A 395 -4.25 -6.99 39.84
N THR A 396 -3.43 -7.88 39.30
CA THR A 396 -2.61 -8.80 40.11
C THR A 396 -1.17 -8.76 39.61
N GLY A 397 -0.38 -7.80 40.12
CA GLY A 397 1.04 -7.75 39.83
C GLY A 397 1.72 -6.53 40.44
N MET A 398 2.91 -6.72 41.01
CA MET A 398 3.80 -5.61 41.34
C MET A 398 4.38 -5.04 40.04
N GLY A 399 3.76 -3.98 39.49
CA GLY A 399 4.38 -3.13 38.46
C GLY A 399 4.05 -3.45 36.98
N ASN A 400 3.60 -2.39 36.29
CA ASN A 400 3.83 -2.01 34.90
C ASN A 400 3.14 -2.72 33.71
N TYR A 401 2.38 -3.81 33.87
CA TYR A 401 1.54 -4.37 32.78
C TYR A 401 0.14 -4.79 33.29
N LEU A 402 -0.82 -4.95 32.37
CA LEU A 402 -2.18 -5.41 32.64
C LEU A 402 -2.33 -6.88 32.24
N SER A 403 -2.88 -7.71 33.13
CA SER A 403 -3.21 -9.11 32.84
C SER A 403 -4.71 -9.26 32.64
N VAL A 404 -5.12 -9.62 31.43
CA VAL A 404 -6.53 -9.84 31.06
C VAL A 404 -6.82 -11.34 31.19
N ALA A 405 -7.73 -11.67 32.10
CA ALA A 405 -8.15 -13.04 32.35
C ALA A 405 -8.73 -13.70 31.08
N PRO A 406 -8.80 -15.04 31.02
CA PRO A 406 -9.53 -15.74 29.96
C PRO A 406 -10.96 -15.23 29.81
N ASN A 407 -11.42 -15.01 28.57
CA ASN A 407 -12.70 -14.34 28.24
C ASN A 407 -12.88 -12.93 28.84
N GLY A 408 -11.81 -12.32 29.35
CA GLY A 408 -11.81 -10.99 29.95
C GLY A 408 -11.75 -9.90 28.90
N THR A 409 -12.27 -8.72 29.25
CA THR A 409 -12.15 -7.51 28.43
C THR A 409 -11.54 -6.38 29.24
N ALA A 410 -10.56 -5.70 28.65
CA ALA A 410 -9.93 -4.50 29.18
C ALA A 410 -10.39 -3.28 28.38
N HIS A 411 -10.72 -2.20 29.10
CA HIS A 411 -11.08 -0.91 28.53
C HIS A 411 -9.99 0.10 28.88
N LEU A 412 -9.26 0.57 27.87
CA LEU A 412 -8.21 1.58 28.01
C LEU A 412 -8.70 2.88 27.35
N GLU A 413 -8.46 4.02 27.99
CA GLU A 413 -8.67 5.35 27.39
C GLU A 413 -7.31 6.01 27.14
N VAL A 414 -7.09 6.53 25.94
CA VAL A 414 -5.88 7.28 25.55
C VAL A 414 -6.24 8.73 25.24
N ASP A 415 -5.71 9.67 26.02
CA ASP A 415 -6.00 11.12 25.94
C ASP A 415 -4.80 11.99 25.52
N GLN A 416 -3.62 11.37 25.32
CA GLN A 416 -2.39 12.09 25.06
C GLN A 416 -2.29 12.55 23.60
N ALA A 417 -2.50 13.84 23.38
CA ALA A 417 -2.47 14.45 22.06
C ALA A 417 -1.08 14.39 21.39
N LYS A 418 -1.08 14.21 20.07
CA LYS A 418 0.11 14.27 19.19
C LYS A 418 1.20 13.25 19.48
N VAL A 419 0.85 12.12 20.10
CA VAL A 419 1.79 11.03 20.42
C VAL A 419 1.30 9.70 19.84
N TRP A 420 2.23 8.92 19.29
CA TRP A 420 2.00 7.55 18.86
C TRP A 420 2.17 6.60 20.03
N HIS A 421 1.18 5.72 20.25
CA HIS A 421 1.27 4.67 21.27
C HIS A 421 1.30 3.29 20.63
N LEU A 422 1.97 2.35 21.30
CA LEU A 422 1.95 0.93 20.99
C LEU A 422 1.21 0.22 22.10
N LEU A 423 0.13 -0.46 21.77
CA LEU A 423 -0.53 -1.42 22.64
C LEU A 423 0.13 -2.78 22.41
N VAL A 424 1.13 -3.08 23.24
CA VAL A 424 1.91 -4.32 23.18
C VAL A 424 1.14 -5.44 23.87
N MET A 425 1.06 -6.57 23.20
CA MET A 425 0.33 -7.77 23.60
C MET A 425 1.30 -8.95 23.67
N ARG A 426 1.22 -9.75 24.72
CA ARG A 426 2.05 -10.95 24.90
C ARG A 426 1.20 -12.14 25.34
N ASN A 427 1.44 -13.28 24.70
CA ASN A 427 1.01 -14.58 25.21
C ASN A 427 2.06 -15.10 26.21
N PRO A 428 1.74 -15.21 27.52
CA PRO A 428 2.69 -15.69 28.53
C PRO A 428 2.87 -17.22 28.53
N SER A 429 2.03 -17.95 27.79
CA SER A 429 2.10 -19.41 27.69
C SER A 429 3.42 -19.85 27.09
N ASN A 430 3.93 -20.98 27.58
CA ASN A 430 5.07 -21.68 27.02
C ASN A 430 4.68 -23.06 26.45
N VAL A 431 3.37 -23.33 26.34
CA VAL A 431 2.84 -24.62 25.90
C VAL A 431 2.77 -24.64 24.38
N SER A 432 3.52 -25.54 23.72
CA SER A 432 3.50 -25.66 22.26
C SER A 432 2.10 -25.96 21.72
N GLY A 433 1.68 -25.22 20.69
CA GLY A 433 0.37 -25.35 20.05
C GLY A 433 -0.73 -24.48 20.65
N ASP A 434 -0.43 -23.76 21.73
CA ASP A 434 -1.35 -22.81 22.35
C ASP A 434 -1.36 -21.48 21.58
N VAL A 435 -2.51 -21.09 21.06
CA VAL A 435 -2.67 -19.89 20.23
C VAL A 435 -3.73 -19.02 20.89
N LEU A 436 -3.28 -17.89 21.43
CA LEU A 436 -4.14 -16.92 22.08
C LEU A 436 -4.70 -15.96 21.04
N GLU A 437 -6.03 -15.95 20.90
CA GLU A 437 -6.74 -15.04 20.00
C GLU A 437 -7.18 -13.77 20.75
N VAL A 438 -6.87 -12.62 20.17
CA VAL A 438 -7.15 -11.31 20.77
C VAL A 438 -7.99 -10.49 19.82
N ARG A 439 -9.02 -9.84 20.35
CA ARG A 439 -9.73 -8.77 19.65
C ARG A 439 -9.30 -7.42 20.19
N VAL A 440 -8.98 -6.50 19.29
CA VAL A 440 -8.71 -5.09 19.61
C VAL A 440 -9.65 -4.22 18.79
N VAL A 441 -10.36 -3.31 19.46
CA VAL A 441 -11.23 -2.32 18.83
C VAL A 441 -10.82 -0.94 19.33
N ASN A 442 -10.42 -0.08 18.40
CA ASN A 442 -10.07 1.32 18.66
C ASN A 442 -11.22 2.21 18.17
N ASP A 443 -11.90 2.92 19.08
CA ASP A 443 -12.90 3.93 18.74
C ASP A 443 -12.30 5.33 18.93
N TYR A 444 -12.14 6.04 17.81
CA TYR A 444 -11.66 7.43 17.78
C TYR A 444 -12.79 8.45 17.90
N HIS A 445 -14.05 8.00 18.04
CA HIS A 445 -15.27 8.81 18.12
C HIS A 445 -15.50 9.73 16.90
N GLN A 446 -15.10 9.28 15.71
CA GLN A 446 -15.25 10.04 14.47
C GLN A 446 -16.18 9.33 13.49
N ASP A 447 -17.21 10.02 13.01
CA ASP A 447 -18.04 9.55 11.88
C ASP A 447 -17.47 10.08 10.55
N VAL A 448 -16.61 9.27 9.93
CA VAL A 448 -15.94 9.61 8.67
C VAL A 448 -16.12 8.57 7.56
N LEU A 449 -16.98 7.56 7.78
CA LEU A 449 -17.26 6.51 6.79
C LEU A 449 -17.74 7.08 5.44
N GLY A 450 -18.63 8.07 5.49
CA GLY A 450 -19.09 8.76 4.28
C GLY A 450 -17.97 9.44 3.48
N LYS A 451 -16.96 9.99 4.17
CA LYS A 451 -15.78 10.59 3.53
C LYS A 451 -14.91 9.52 2.88
N ALA A 452 -14.76 8.36 3.52
CA ALA A 452 -14.04 7.20 2.98
C ALA A 452 -14.68 6.70 1.67
N PHE A 453 -16.01 6.59 1.61
CA PHE A 453 -16.70 6.24 0.36
C PHE A 453 -16.47 7.27 -0.74
N MET A 454 -16.57 8.56 -0.43
CA MET A 454 -16.34 9.64 -1.40
C MET A 454 -14.92 9.64 -1.94
N LEU A 455 -13.91 9.40 -1.09
CA LEU A 455 -12.50 9.32 -1.49
C LEU A 455 -12.24 8.13 -2.43
N SER A 456 -13.01 7.06 -2.30
CA SER A 456 -12.91 5.84 -3.10
C SER A 456 -13.59 5.92 -4.48
N ILE A 457 -14.55 6.83 -4.70
CA ILE A 457 -15.29 6.95 -5.98
C ILE A 457 -14.37 7.05 -7.21
N PRO A 458 -13.31 7.89 -7.23
CA PRO A 458 -12.41 7.98 -8.36
C PRO A 458 -11.74 6.65 -8.72
N SER A 459 -11.35 5.85 -7.71
CA SER A 459 -10.77 4.52 -7.91
C SER A 459 -11.75 3.58 -8.60
N LEU A 460 -12.97 3.50 -8.07
CA LEU A 460 -14.00 2.61 -8.58
C LEU A 460 -14.41 2.97 -10.02
N TRP A 461 -14.45 4.28 -10.32
CA TRP A 461 -14.66 4.77 -11.68
C TRP A 461 -13.51 4.41 -12.63
N ILE A 462 -12.25 4.56 -12.21
CA ILE A 462 -11.08 4.15 -13.01
C ILE A 462 -11.17 2.66 -13.37
N THR A 463 -11.50 1.81 -12.40
CA THR A 463 -11.68 0.37 -12.62
C THR A 463 -12.80 0.10 -13.63
N GLY A 464 -13.98 0.73 -13.44
CA GLY A 464 -15.10 0.64 -14.38
C GLY A 464 -14.73 1.12 -15.79
N PHE A 465 -13.97 2.21 -15.90
CA PHE A 465 -13.49 2.75 -17.17
C PHE A 465 -12.58 1.77 -17.92
N VAL A 466 -11.61 1.15 -17.23
CA VAL A 466 -10.67 0.21 -17.86
C VAL A 466 -11.41 -1.02 -18.36
N VAL A 467 -12.30 -1.60 -17.55
CA VAL A 467 -13.12 -2.76 -17.92
C VAL A 467 -14.02 -2.42 -19.11
N HIS A 468 -14.73 -1.29 -19.06
CA HIS A 468 -15.57 -0.83 -20.15
C HIS A 468 -14.74 -0.58 -21.43
N ARG A 469 -13.53 -0.03 -21.31
CA ARG A 469 -12.65 0.20 -22.46
C ARG A 469 -12.19 -1.11 -23.09
N PHE A 470 -11.82 -2.13 -22.31
CA PHE A 470 -11.49 -3.44 -22.86
C PHE A 470 -12.64 -4.08 -23.63
N TRP A 471 -13.85 -4.01 -23.08
CA TRP A 471 -15.03 -4.49 -23.76
C TRP A 471 -15.24 -3.80 -25.11
N ARG A 472 -15.10 -2.46 -25.17
CA ARG A 472 -15.23 -1.73 -26.44
C ARG A 472 -14.11 -2.01 -27.43
N LEU A 473 -12.86 -2.14 -26.99
CA LEU A 473 -11.73 -2.51 -27.86
C LEU A 473 -12.00 -3.87 -28.53
N LYS A 474 -12.48 -4.85 -27.75
CA LYS A 474 -12.86 -6.16 -28.27
C LYS A 474 -13.99 -6.08 -29.31
N GLN A 475 -15.02 -5.27 -29.06
CA GLN A 475 -16.11 -5.06 -30.04
C GLN A 475 -15.63 -4.40 -31.34
N SER A 476 -14.67 -3.47 -31.24
CA SER A 476 -14.09 -2.78 -32.39
C SER A 476 -12.97 -3.57 -33.08
N GLY A 477 -12.70 -4.82 -32.68
CA GLY A 477 -11.61 -5.63 -33.25
C GLY A 477 -10.22 -5.07 -33.00
N MET A 478 -10.07 -4.14 -32.05
CA MET A 478 -8.82 -3.47 -31.72
C MET A 478 -8.03 -4.29 -30.69
N PRO A 479 -6.69 -4.26 -30.73
CA PRO A 479 -5.88 -4.85 -29.67
C PRO A 479 -6.20 -4.23 -28.31
N LEU A 480 -6.24 -5.05 -27.25
CA LEU A 480 -6.48 -4.58 -25.87
C LEU A 480 -5.42 -3.56 -25.39
N THR A 481 -4.23 -3.62 -25.97
CA THR A 481 -3.12 -2.70 -25.73
C THR A 481 -3.20 -1.40 -26.52
N SER A 482 -4.31 -1.13 -27.22
CA SER A 482 -4.42 0.08 -28.02
C SER A 482 -4.65 1.31 -27.14
N SER A 483 -3.71 2.24 -27.19
CA SER A 483 -3.85 3.58 -26.60
C SER A 483 -4.72 4.51 -27.45
N LEU A 484 -5.00 4.15 -28.70
CA LEU A 484 -5.71 5.01 -29.66
C LEU A 484 -7.06 5.47 -29.10
N PRO A 485 -7.35 6.78 -29.16
CA PRO A 485 -8.66 7.29 -28.84
C PRO A 485 -9.78 6.63 -29.65
N SER A 486 -10.92 6.43 -29.00
CA SER A 486 -12.08 5.73 -29.57
C SER A 486 -12.78 6.43 -30.73
N HIS A 487 -12.37 7.65 -31.09
CA HIS A 487 -12.84 8.32 -32.31
C HIS A 487 -11.99 7.99 -33.53
N LEU A 488 -10.88 7.29 -33.36
CA LEU A 488 -9.99 6.83 -34.43
C LEU A 488 -10.14 5.33 -34.71
N TRP A 489 -11.02 4.65 -34.00
CA TRP A 489 -11.25 3.22 -34.21
C TRP A 489 -12.05 3.00 -35.48
N PRO A 490 -11.87 1.86 -36.16
CA PRO A 490 -12.75 1.46 -37.26
C PRO A 490 -14.20 1.42 -36.78
N GLU A 491 -15.12 1.99 -37.54
CA GLU A 491 -16.56 1.82 -37.28
C GLU A 491 -16.95 0.39 -37.64
N ASN A 492 -17.05 -0.49 -36.64
CA ASN A 492 -17.61 -1.83 -36.87
C ASN A 492 -19.15 -1.75 -36.94
N GLY A 493 -19.67 -1.68 -38.17
CA GLY A 493 -20.95 -2.28 -38.57
C GLY A 493 -22.24 -1.52 -38.27
N SER A 494 -22.52 -0.44 -38.99
CA SER A 494 -23.85 -0.34 -39.63
C SER A 494 -23.80 -1.23 -40.87
N GLY A 495 -24.42 -2.41 -40.78
CA GLY A 495 -24.72 -3.21 -41.97
C GLY A 495 -25.43 -2.33 -42.99
N GLY A 496 -25.05 -2.49 -44.25
CA GLY A 496 -25.57 -1.69 -45.35
C GLY A 496 -27.08 -1.82 -45.45
N ASP A 497 -27.74 -0.66 -45.52
CA ASP A 497 -28.91 -0.42 -46.36
C ASP A 497 -28.59 0.86 -47.14
N ALA A 498 -27.73 0.71 -48.14
CA ALA A 498 -27.75 1.56 -49.32
C ALA A 498 -28.15 0.62 -50.45
N GLU A 499 -29.46 0.51 -50.66
CA GLU A 499 -30.11 -0.14 -51.79
C GLU A 499 -29.62 0.45 -53.12
N GLU A 500 -29.82 -0.37 -54.15
CA GLU A 500 -29.68 -0.17 -55.61
C GLU A 500 -29.84 1.26 -56.14
#